data_AF-A0A9X3IXQ6-F1
#
_entry.id   AF-A0A9X3IXQ6-F1
#
_cell.length_a   1.000
_cell.length_b   1.000
_cell.length_c   1.000
_cell.angle_alpha   90.00
_cell.angle_beta   90.00
_cell.angle_gamma   90.00
#
_symmetry.space_group_name_H-M   'P 1'
#
loop_
_entity.id
_entity.type
_entity.pdbx_description
1 polymer ?
#
loop_
_entity_poly.entity_id
_entity_poly.type
_entity_poly.pdbx_seq_one_letter_code
_entity_poly.pdbx_strand_id
1 'polypeptide(L)'
;MTKHAIFLLTLAIVGCGDSKSGDTDTDAGTGTDTGTATDNPTGTGSETGTGSETGTESDTDTGAPTGTGGDQPVQVDASGCLPQCVEDVDAQTPTIETDCTVCDYDPVQHTCASIVKCESVMGAWTIPAGQEACFAVHWDSGTDTPSEIDNLSQTCLDAGSNAQIEIVRNGEAPAGTFPAAICSWSPSPATDCPDL
;
A
#
# COMPACT_ATOMS: atom_id res chain seq x y z
N MET A 1 28.37 43.64 -7.82
CA MET A 1 28.10 43.96 -6.40
C MET A 1 26.60 44.17 -6.26
N THR A 2 25.86 43.09 -6.06
CA THR A 2 24.38 43.11 -6.16
C THR A 2 23.84 42.66 -4.81
N LYS A 3 23.13 43.57 -4.15
CA LYS A 3 22.74 43.52 -2.74
C LYS A 3 21.76 42.39 -2.48
N HIS A 4 22.06 41.58 -1.47
CA HIS A 4 21.14 40.63 -0.85
C HIS A 4 20.08 41.39 -0.05
N ALA A 5 18.82 41.06 -0.24
CA ALA A 5 17.73 41.43 0.65
C ALA A 5 17.18 40.15 1.26
N ILE A 6 17.61 39.88 2.50
CA ILE A 6 17.09 38.82 3.36
C ILE A 6 15.83 39.37 4.01
N PHE A 7 14.69 38.75 3.73
CA PHE A 7 13.41 39.08 4.37
C PHE A 7 13.12 38.01 5.42
N LEU A 8 13.43 38.32 6.68
CA LEU A 8 13.08 37.51 7.85
C LEU A 8 11.59 37.74 8.17
N LEU A 9 10.75 36.78 7.83
CA LEU A 9 9.36 36.75 8.28
C LEU A 9 9.27 35.91 9.55
N THR A 10 9.21 36.59 10.69
CA THR A 10 8.97 35.97 12.01
C THR A 10 7.47 35.79 12.18
N LEU A 11 6.98 34.55 12.13
CA LEU A 11 5.59 34.23 12.47
C LEU A 11 5.57 33.57 13.85
N ALA A 12 5.15 34.33 14.85
CA ALA A 12 4.81 33.80 16.17
C ALA A 12 3.33 33.39 16.17
N ILE A 13 3.05 32.11 16.35
CA ILE A 13 1.70 31.62 16.65
C ILE A 13 1.70 31.17 18.10
N VAL A 14 1.18 32.03 18.96
CA VAL A 14 0.71 31.69 20.31
C VAL A 14 -0.74 31.27 20.17
N GLY A 15 -1.04 30.03 20.53
CA GLY A 15 -2.40 29.49 20.59
C GLY A 15 -2.48 28.40 21.63
N CYS A 16 -2.58 28.79 22.90
CA CYS A 16 -3.03 27.92 23.98
C CYS A 16 -4.54 27.71 23.82
N GLY A 17 -4.95 26.46 23.66
CA GLY A 17 -6.35 26.04 23.64
C GLY A 17 -6.49 24.72 24.36
N ASP A 18 -6.48 24.76 25.69
CA ASP A 18 -6.96 23.66 26.52
C ASP A 18 -8.47 23.51 26.31
N SER A 19 -8.91 22.35 25.83
CA SER A 19 -10.30 21.93 25.93
C SER A 19 -10.34 20.48 26.38
N LYS A 20 -10.79 20.33 27.61
CA LYS A 20 -10.95 19.11 28.39
C LYS A 20 -12.44 18.78 28.39
N SER A 21 -12.83 17.65 27.79
CA SER A 21 -14.06 16.88 28.04
C SER A 21 -13.98 15.70 27.08
N GLY A 22 -13.88 14.44 27.49
CA GLY A 22 -14.74 13.73 28.42
C GLY A 22 -15.41 12.61 27.61
N ASP A 23 -15.45 11.41 28.18
CA ASP A 23 -16.09 10.18 27.69
C ASP A 23 -15.20 9.23 26.85
N THR A 24 -14.36 8.48 27.56
CA THR A 24 -13.85 7.19 27.09
C THR A 24 -14.87 6.11 27.43
N ASP A 25 -15.81 5.85 26.54
CA ASP A 25 -16.55 4.58 26.55
C ASP A 25 -15.58 3.49 26.08
N THR A 26 -15.02 2.78 27.07
CA THR A 26 -14.18 1.61 26.86
C THR A 26 -15.10 0.43 26.59
N ASP A 27 -15.40 0.18 25.32
CA ASP A 27 -16.05 -1.07 24.93
C ASP A 27 -14.98 -2.17 24.85
N ALA A 28 -14.83 -2.91 25.94
CA ALA A 28 -13.95 -4.06 26.04
C ALA A 28 -14.64 -5.29 25.40
N GLY A 29 -14.79 -5.27 24.09
CA GLY A 29 -15.18 -6.45 23.31
C GLY A 29 -13.98 -7.36 23.08
N THR A 30 -13.69 -8.27 24.01
CA THR A 30 -12.75 -9.38 23.74
C THR A 30 -13.46 -10.48 22.97
N GLY A 31 -13.58 -10.31 21.65
CA GLY A 31 -13.95 -11.39 20.73
C GLY A 31 -12.71 -12.15 20.29
N THR A 32 -12.42 -13.30 20.92
CA THR A 32 -11.44 -14.26 20.41
C THR A 32 -12.18 -15.37 19.68
N ASP A 33 -12.42 -15.21 18.38
CA ASP A 33 -12.94 -16.29 17.55
C ASP A 33 -11.79 -17.20 17.09
N THR A 34 -11.32 -18.06 18.01
CA THR A 34 -10.49 -19.22 17.63
C THR A 34 -11.40 -20.38 17.25
N GLY A 35 -12.03 -20.28 16.07
CA GLY A 35 -12.84 -21.36 15.51
C GLY A 35 -11.97 -22.42 14.83
N THR A 36 -11.53 -23.45 15.56
CA THR A 36 -11.17 -24.74 14.94
C THR A 36 -12.39 -25.66 15.04
N ALA A 37 -13.25 -25.64 14.04
CA ALA A 37 -14.40 -26.54 13.96
C ALA A 37 -14.12 -27.65 12.94
N THR A 38 -13.49 -28.73 13.41
CA THR A 38 -13.81 -30.07 12.91
C THR A 38 -14.93 -30.57 13.81
N ASP A 39 -16.17 -30.52 13.32
CA ASP A 39 -17.16 -31.57 13.51
C ASP A 39 -18.46 -31.20 12.81
N ASN A 40 -19.04 -32.21 12.17
CA ASN A 40 -20.29 -32.17 11.43
C ASN A 40 -21.46 -32.47 12.38
N PRO A 41 -22.37 -31.52 12.67
CA PRO A 41 -23.70 -31.87 13.12
C PRO A 41 -24.76 -31.45 12.11
N THR A 42 -25.55 -32.44 11.70
CA THR A 42 -26.89 -32.22 11.12
C THR A 42 -27.77 -31.56 12.18
N GLY A 43 -28.15 -30.31 11.96
CA GLY A 43 -29.05 -29.57 12.84
C GLY A 43 -29.87 -28.55 12.05
N THR A 44 -31.13 -28.88 11.78
CA THR A 44 -32.11 -27.96 11.18
C THR A 44 -32.64 -27.03 12.27
N GLY A 45 -32.19 -25.78 12.28
CA GLY A 45 -32.69 -24.72 13.14
C GLY A 45 -33.18 -23.55 12.30
N SER A 46 -34.48 -23.29 12.35
CA SER A 46 -35.15 -22.17 11.69
C SER A 46 -35.27 -21.04 12.70
N GLU A 47 -34.61 -19.91 12.45
CA GLU A 47 -34.87 -18.67 13.18
C GLU A 47 -35.24 -17.58 12.19
N THR A 48 -36.47 -17.11 12.33
CA THR A 48 -37.03 -15.96 11.62
C THR A 48 -36.72 -14.73 12.45
N GLY A 49 -35.72 -13.96 12.04
CA GLY A 49 -35.44 -12.62 12.56
C GLY A 49 -35.82 -11.57 11.52
N THR A 50 -36.93 -10.86 11.73
CA THR A 50 -37.33 -9.71 10.91
C THR A 50 -36.70 -8.46 11.52
N GLY A 51 -35.48 -8.11 11.09
CA GLY A 51 -34.79 -6.88 11.44
C GLY A 51 -34.68 -6.00 10.20
N SER A 52 -35.42 -4.89 10.19
CA SER A 52 -35.36 -3.87 9.15
C SER A 52 -34.42 -2.77 9.62
N GLU A 53 -33.15 -2.83 9.20
CA GLU A 53 -32.21 -1.73 9.40
C GLU A 53 -31.85 -1.15 8.03
N THR A 54 -32.36 0.05 7.78
CA THR A 54 -31.93 0.90 6.68
C THR A 54 -30.83 1.80 7.21
N GLY A 55 -29.65 1.23 7.42
CA GLY A 55 -28.41 1.97 7.60
C GLY A 55 -27.78 2.22 6.24
N THR A 56 -27.59 3.49 5.88
CA THR A 56 -26.66 3.85 4.79
C THR A 56 -25.29 3.99 5.45
N GLU A 57 -24.68 2.85 5.74
CA GLU A 57 -23.30 2.80 6.24
C GLU A 57 -22.39 2.88 5.01
N SER A 58 -21.72 4.03 4.88
CA SER A 58 -20.59 4.17 3.99
C SER A 58 -19.38 3.69 4.77
N ASP A 59 -19.25 2.38 4.91
CA ASP A 59 -18.08 1.74 5.48
C ASP A 59 -16.94 1.87 4.49
N THR A 60 -16.19 2.97 4.59
CA THR A 60 -14.82 2.98 4.09
C THR A 60 -13.96 2.32 5.16
N ASP A 61 -14.15 1.03 5.31
CA ASP A 61 -13.38 0.18 6.21
C ASP A 61 -11.96 0.10 5.65
N THR A 62 -11.14 1.09 6.01
CA THR A 62 -9.70 1.11 5.68
C THR A 62 -8.95 0.36 6.79
N GLY A 63 -9.44 -0.83 7.11
CA GLY A 63 -8.66 -1.77 7.90
C GLY A 63 -7.48 -2.20 7.05
N ALA A 64 -6.27 -1.75 7.39
CA ALA A 64 -5.06 -2.25 6.78
C ALA A 64 -5.09 -3.78 6.87
N PRO A 65 -5.02 -4.51 5.74
CA PRO A 65 -5.16 -5.96 5.77
C PRO A 65 -4.01 -6.56 6.57
N THR A 66 -4.28 -7.00 7.80
CA THR A 66 -3.32 -7.72 8.65
C THR A 66 -3.10 -9.17 8.18
N GLY A 67 -3.44 -9.48 6.93
CA GLY A 67 -3.26 -10.80 6.34
C GLY A 67 -1.79 -11.09 6.09
N THR A 68 -1.26 -12.12 6.75
CA THR A 68 0.12 -12.63 6.63
C THR A 68 0.38 -13.35 5.28
N GLY A 69 -0.38 -13.03 4.23
CA GLY A 69 -0.36 -13.75 2.96
C GLY A 69 -0.30 -12.80 1.79
N GLY A 70 0.83 -12.79 1.09
CA GLY A 70 1.08 -12.06 -0.16
C GLY A 70 0.27 -12.54 -1.36
N ASP A 71 -0.88 -13.19 -1.16
CA ASP A 71 -1.71 -13.76 -2.24
C ASP A 71 -2.84 -12.81 -2.67
N GLN A 72 -3.10 -11.72 -1.93
CA GLN A 72 -4.15 -10.77 -2.30
C GLN A 72 -3.58 -9.59 -3.10
N PRO A 73 -4.17 -9.28 -4.27
CA PRO A 73 -3.78 -8.12 -5.05
C PRO A 73 -4.15 -6.83 -4.29
N VAL A 74 -3.15 -6.00 -4.00
CA VAL A 74 -3.32 -4.66 -3.44
C VAL A 74 -3.38 -3.68 -4.60
N GLN A 75 -4.42 -2.84 -4.64
CA GLN A 75 -4.53 -1.80 -5.66
C GLN A 75 -3.34 -0.84 -5.60
N VAL A 76 -2.69 -0.62 -6.74
CA VAL A 76 -1.65 0.40 -6.91
C VAL A 76 -2.37 1.71 -7.24
N ASP A 77 -2.31 2.68 -6.33
CA ASP A 77 -2.93 3.98 -6.55
C ASP A 77 -2.08 4.87 -7.49
N ALA A 78 -2.47 6.13 -7.67
CA ALA A 78 -1.75 7.05 -8.53
C ALA A 78 -0.35 7.43 -8.00
N SER A 79 -0.11 7.31 -6.70
CA SER A 79 1.21 7.52 -6.10
C SER A 79 2.08 6.28 -6.24
N GLY A 80 1.47 5.10 -6.29
CA GLY A 80 2.16 3.82 -6.35
C GLY A 80 2.82 3.42 -5.05
N CYS A 81 2.69 4.21 -3.97
CA CYS A 81 3.27 3.88 -2.67
C CYS A 81 2.60 2.61 -2.13
N LEU A 82 3.40 1.63 -1.72
CA LEU A 82 2.86 0.43 -1.11
C LEU A 82 2.55 0.72 0.38
N PRO A 83 1.31 0.49 0.83
CA PRO A 83 0.88 0.84 2.19
C PRO A 83 1.36 -0.17 3.25
N GLN A 84 2.03 -1.25 2.82
CA GLN A 84 2.57 -2.28 3.69
C GLN A 84 4.06 -2.43 3.43
N CYS A 85 4.79 -2.77 4.49
CA CYS A 85 6.22 -3.07 4.42
C CYS A 85 6.46 -4.26 3.50
N VAL A 86 7.10 -4.03 2.35
CA VAL A 86 7.52 -5.10 1.45
C VAL A 86 8.72 -5.81 2.06
N GLU A 87 8.72 -7.14 2.01
CA GLU A 87 9.82 -7.97 2.48
C GLU A 87 11.06 -7.78 1.59
N ASP A 88 12.22 -7.61 2.23
CA ASP A 88 13.51 -7.80 1.56
C ASP A 88 13.84 -9.30 1.54
N VAL A 89 13.74 -9.91 0.36
CA VAL A 89 13.86 -11.35 0.17
C VAL A 89 15.28 -11.85 0.47
N ASP A 90 16.29 -10.99 0.37
CA ASP A 90 17.66 -11.31 0.75
C ASP A 90 18.33 -10.15 1.48
N ALA A 91 18.12 -10.13 2.80
CA ALA A 91 18.72 -9.20 3.75
C ALA A 91 20.28 -9.22 3.79
N GLN A 92 20.97 -10.05 3.00
CA GLN A 92 22.42 -9.98 2.85
C GLN A 92 22.86 -8.97 1.79
N THR A 93 21.96 -8.51 0.92
CA THR A 93 22.27 -7.46 -0.05
C THR A 93 22.02 -6.09 0.56
N PRO A 94 22.77 -5.05 0.13
CA PRO A 94 22.56 -3.69 0.62
C PRO A 94 21.33 -3.02 0.00
N THR A 95 20.56 -3.75 -0.81
CA THR A 95 19.46 -3.24 -1.65
C THR A 95 18.22 -4.06 -1.38
N ILE A 96 17.05 -3.44 -1.25
CA ILE A 96 15.83 -4.22 -1.00
C ILE A 96 15.52 -5.07 -2.24
N GLU A 97 15.52 -6.39 -2.07
CA GLU A 97 15.10 -7.34 -3.09
C GLU A 97 13.63 -7.69 -2.90
N THR A 98 12.76 -7.03 -3.65
CA THR A 98 11.31 -7.25 -3.56
C THR A 98 10.85 -8.36 -4.50
N ASP A 99 10.02 -9.28 -3.99
CA ASP A 99 9.24 -10.22 -4.81
C ASP A 99 7.82 -9.67 -5.00
N CYS A 100 7.71 -8.71 -5.92
CA CYS A 100 6.44 -8.13 -6.34
C CYS A 100 6.12 -8.54 -7.78
N THR A 101 4.88 -8.98 -7.99
CA THR A 101 4.27 -9.10 -9.32
C THR A 101 3.17 -8.06 -9.46
N VAL A 102 3.01 -7.50 -10.66
CA VAL A 102 2.00 -6.47 -10.94
C VAL A 102 1.10 -6.94 -12.08
N CYS A 103 -0.18 -6.62 -12.02
CA CYS A 103 -1.13 -6.94 -13.08
C CYS A 103 -2.24 -5.89 -13.21
N ASP A 104 -2.90 -5.87 -14.36
CA ASP A 104 -4.21 -5.25 -14.49
C ASP A 104 -5.26 -6.26 -13.97
N TYR A 105 -5.82 -5.98 -12.79
CA TYR A 105 -6.81 -6.82 -12.12
C TYR A 105 -8.24 -6.44 -12.54
N ASP A 106 -9.02 -7.45 -12.97
CA ASP A 106 -10.46 -7.34 -13.24
C ASP A 106 -11.23 -7.83 -12.01
N PRO A 107 -11.90 -6.95 -11.25
CA PRO A 107 -12.65 -7.33 -10.06
C PRO A 107 -13.96 -8.06 -10.35
N VAL A 108 -14.48 -8.00 -11.58
CA VAL A 108 -15.71 -8.69 -11.98
C VAL A 108 -15.41 -10.15 -12.34
N GLN A 109 -14.29 -10.38 -13.04
CA GLN A 109 -13.87 -11.71 -13.46
C GLN A 109 -12.91 -12.38 -12.46
N HIS A 110 -12.38 -11.61 -11.50
CA HIS A 110 -11.30 -12.01 -10.61
C HIS A 110 -10.08 -12.55 -11.37
N THR A 111 -9.72 -11.88 -12.46
CA THR A 111 -8.57 -12.24 -13.30
C THR A 111 -7.48 -11.18 -13.21
N CYS A 112 -6.23 -11.61 -13.40
CA CYS A 112 -5.04 -10.76 -13.26
C CYS A 112 -4.22 -10.90 -14.55
N ALA A 113 -4.21 -9.85 -15.38
CA ALA A 113 -3.42 -9.80 -16.61
C ALA A 113 -2.03 -9.23 -16.29
N SER A 114 -1.01 -10.09 -16.28
CA SER A 114 0.33 -9.71 -15.83
C SER A 114 0.92 -8.52 -16.61
N ILE A 115 1.46 -7.56 -15.86
CA ILE A 115 2.29 -6.48 -16.34
C ILE A 115 3.74 -6.89 -16.06
N VAL A 116 4.60 -6.86 -17.08
CA VAL A 116 5.99 -7.32 -16.95
C VAL A 116 6.88 -6.27 -16.27
N LYS A 117 8.05 -6.66 -15.75
CA LYS A 117 9.03 -5.70 -15.21
C LYS A 117 9.62 -4.83 -16.33
N CYS A 118 9.83 -3.55 -16.06
CA CYS A 118 10.48 -2.62 -16.99
C CYS A 118 11.97 -2.92 -17.12
N GLU A 119 12.55 -2.53 -18.26
CA GLU A 119 13.99 -2.52 -18.47
C GLU A 119 14.55 -1.13 -18.13
N SER A 120 15.69 -1.06 -17.43
CA SER A 120 16.43 0.19 -17.28
C SER A 120 17.33 0.40 -18.50
N VAL A 121 17.02 1.40 -19.31
CA VAL A 121 17.78 1.76 -20.51
C VAL A 121 18.18 3.22 -20.42
N MET A 122 19.49 3.49 -20.33
CA MET A 122 20.04 4.85 -20.24
C MET A 122 19.46 5.71 -19.11
N GLY A 123 19.15 5.10 -17.96
CA GLY A 123 18.58 5.83 -16.81
C GLY A 123 17.11 6.19 -16.99
N ALA A 124 16.35 5.37 -17.73
CA ALA A 124 14.91 5.48 -17.80
C ALA A 124 14.27 4.08 -17.87
N TRP A 125 13.08 3.95 -17.28
CA TRP A 125 12.25 2.76 -17.41
C TRP A 125 11.67 2.66 -18.81
N THR A 126 11.91 1.51 -19.46
CA THR A 126 11.50 1.25 -20.83
C THR A 126 10.62 0.01 -20.87
N ILE A 127 9.52 0.10 -21.63
CA ILE A 127 8.62 -1.03 -21.88
C ILE A 127 9.34 -2.04 -22.78
N PRO A 128 9.47 -3.32 -22.36
CA PRO A 128 10.09 -4.36 -23.19
C PRO A 128 9.37 -4.54 -24.53
N ALA A 129 10.11 -4.99 -25.55
CA ALA A 129 9.55 -5.17 -26.89
C ALA A 129 8.36 -6.15 -26.90
N GLY A 130 7.26 -5.74 -27.53
CA GLY A 130 6.04 -6.55 -27.64
C GLY A 130 5.09 -6.44 -26.46
N GLN A 131 5.37 -5.56 -25.49
CA GLN A 131 4.51 -5.29 -24.34
C GLN A 131 3.85 -3.92 -24.47
N GLU A 132 2.69 -3.74 -23.83
CA GLU A 132 1.95 -2.47 -23.81
C GLU A 132 2.17 -1.68 -22.51
N ALA A 133 2.56 -2.38 -21.44
CA ALA A 133 2.88 -1.82 -20.15
C ALA A 133 4.01 -2.60 -19.49
N CYS A 134 4.72 -1.95 -18.58
CA CYS A 134 5.63 -2.58 -17.64
C CYS A 134 5.53 -1.88 -16.27
N PHE A 135 6.10 -2.51 -15.25
CA PHE A 135 6.22 -1.91 -13.91
C PHE A 135 7.68 -1.83 -13.46
N ALA A 136 7.99 -0.80 -12.69
CA ALA A 136 9.25 -0.65 -11.97
C ALA A 136 8.98 -0.60 -10.47
N VAL A 137 9.95 -1.05 -9.68
CA VAL A 137 9.91 -0.94 -8.22
C VAL A 137 10.99 0.05 -7.80
N HIS A 138 10.57 1.07 -7.07
CA HIS A 138 11.43 2.03 -6.40
C HIS A 138 11.50 1.67 -4.92
N TRP A 139 12.69 1.74 -4.33
CA TRP A 139 12.95 1.33 -2.95
C TRP A 139 14.09 2.12 -2.31
N ASP A 140 14.91 2.81 -3.10
CA ASP A 140 16.05 3.60 -2.61
C ASP A 140 15.56 4.91 -1.98
N SER A 141 16.07 5.25 -0.81
CA SER A 141 15.80 6.53 -0.15
C SER A 141 16.48 7.74 -0.83
N GLY A 142 17.28 7.49 -1.87
CA GLY A 142 18.14 8.43 -2.57
C GLY A 142 19.59 8.41 -2.09
N THR A 143 19.97 7.42 -1.28
CA THR A 143 21.33 7.32 -0.71
C THR A 143 21.95 5.94 -0.82
N ASP A 144 21.16 4.92 -1.15
CA ASP A 144 21.57 3.53 -1.13
C ASP A 144 22.25 3.12 -2.45
N THR A 145 21.80 3.69 -3.57
CA THR A 145 22.39 3.52 -4.90
C THR A 145 22.75 4.85 -5.56
N PRO A 146 23.68 4.85 -6.53
CA PRO A 146 23.99 6.05 -7.32
C PRO A 146 22.91 6.44 -8.33
N SER A 147 21.93 5.58 -8.56
CA SER A 147 20.92 5.74 -9.60
C SER A 147 19.70 6.46 -9.01
N GLU A 148 19.15 7.43 -9.74
CA GLU A 148 17.96 8.14 -9.28
C GLU A 148 16.65 7.50 -9.75
N ILE A 149 16.71 6.50 -10.64
CA ILE A 149 15.52 5.94 -11.31
C ILE A 149 14.73 4.97 -10.44
N ASP A 150 15.33 4.51 -9.34
CA ASP A 150 14.80 3.57 -8.35
C ASP A 150 14.59 4.23 -6.98
N ASN A 151 14.73 5.57 -6.93
CA ASN A 151 14.46 6.36 -5.75
C ASN A 151 12.97 6.44 -5.47
N LEU A 152 12.59 6.18 -4.23
CA LEU A 152 11.27 6.49 -3.73
C LEU A 152 10.95 7.97 -3.93
N SER A 153 9.75 8.24 -4.42
CA SER A 153 9.25 9.61 -4.47
C SER A 153 9.12 10.19 -3.06
N GLN A 154 9.25 11.52 -2.93
CA GLN A 154 9.06 12.20 -1.64
C GLN A 154 7.70 11.87 -1.01
N THR A 155 6.66 11.69 -1.83
CA THR A 155 5.33 11.30 -1.35
C THR A 155 5.35 9.94 -0.64
N CYS A 156 6.07 8.95 -1.17
CA CYS A 156 6.16 7.64 -0.53
C CYS A 156 7.06 7.65 0.70
N LEU A 157 8.15 8.44 0.67
CA LEU A 157 8.98 8.67 1.85
C LEU A 157 8.19 9.32 2.99
N ASP A 158 7.38 10.35 2.69
CA ASP A 158 6.53 11.03 3.67
C ASP A 158 5.42 10.12 4.23
N ALA A 159 5.00 9.12 3.45
CA ALA A 159 4.03 8.11 3.84
C ALA A 159 4.66 6.92 4.62
N GLY A 160 5.98 6.90 4.79
CA GLY A 160 6.71 5.83 5.46
C GLY A 160 6.98 4.58 4.59
N SER A 161 6.47 4.53 3.35
CA SER A 161 6.61 3.37 2.47
C SER A 161 8.06 3.02 2.18
N ASN A 162 8.40 1.72 2.21
CA ASN A 162 9.72 1.21 1.82
C ASN A 162 9.79 0.79 0.34
N ALA A 163 8.66 0.83 -0.38
CA ALA A 163 8.58 0.47 -1.79
C ALA A 163 7.48 1.26 -2.51
N GLN A 164 7.72 1.54 -3.79
CA GLN A 164 6.77 2.21 -4.70
C GLN A 164 6.75 1.49 -6.05
N ILE A 165 5.55 1.29 -6.59
CA ILE A 165 5.34 0.73 -7.92
C ILE A 165 5.06 1.86 -8.92
N GLU A 166 5.91 1.98 -9.93
CA GLU A 166 5.64 2.84 -11.09
C GLU A 166 5.15 1.97 -12.25
N ILE A 167 4.08 2.41 -12.93
CA ILE A 167 3.55 1.73 -14.11
C ILE A 167 3.81 2.59 -15.34
N VAL A 168 4.62 2.06 -16.24
CA VAL A 168 4.94 2.69 -17.52
C VAL A 168 4.11 2.01 -18.59
N ARG A 169 3.23 2.76 -19.28
CA ARG A 169 2.31 2.18 -20.27
C ARG A 169 2.11 3.04 -21.50
N ASN A 170 1.94 2.39 -22.64
CA ASN A 170 1.63 3.02 -23.93
C ASN A 170 0.10 3.07 -24.13
N GLY A 171 -0.59 3.93 -23.38
CA GLY A 171 -2.03 4.13 -23.51
C GLY A 171 -2.77 4.06 -22.17
N GLU A 172 -4.09 3.97 -22.24
CA GLU A 172 -4.94 3.84 -21.06
C GLU A 172 -4.92 2.41 -20.52
N ALA A 173 -5.31 2.25 -19.25
CA ALA A 173 -5.57 0.94 -18.68
C ALA A 173 -6.72 0.23 -19.42
N PRO A 174 -6.73 -1.12 -19.48
CA PRO A 174 -7.89 -1.85 -19.94
C PRO A 174 -9.15 -1.42 -19.19
N ALA A 175 -10.26 -1.27 -19.92
CA ALA A 175 -11.49 -0.80 -19.32
C ALA A 175 -12.00 -1.80 -18.27
N GLY A 176 -12.36 -1.28 -17.08
CA GLY A 176 -12.88 -2.10 -15.99
C GLY A 176 -11.81 -2.80 -15.15
N THR A 177 -10.52 -2.59 -15.45
CA THR A 177 -9.42 -3.09 -14.62
C THR A 177 -8.75 -1.97 -13.84
N PHE A 178 -7.97 -2.35 -12.83
CA PHE A 178 -7.04 -1.44 -12.15
C PHE A 178 -5.70 -2.14 -11.92
N PRO A 179 -4.59 -1.39 -11.89
CA PRO A 179 -3.31 -2.00 -11.56
C PRO A 179 -3.29 -2.46 -10.11
N ALA A 180 -2.80 -3.67 -9.89
CA ALA A 180 -2.63 -4.24 -8.56
C ALA A 180 -1.26 -4.90 -8.44
N ALA A 181 -0.69 -4.82 -7.23
CA ALA A 181 0.55 -5.46 -6.85
C ALA A 181 0.27 -6.62 -5.90
N ILE A 182 0.99 -7.71 -6.12
CA ILE A 182 1.00 -8.90 -5.29
C ILE A 182 2.45 -9.06 -4.85
N CYS A 183 2.74 -8.72 -3.59
CA CYS A 183 4.09 -8.68 -3.05
C CYS A 183 4.22 -9.60 -1.83
N SER A 184 5.44 -10.06 -1.58
CA SER A 184 5.81 -10.62 -0.28
C SER A 184 5.89 -9.49 0.75
N TRP A 185 5.08 -9.59 1.81
CA TRP A 185 5.02 -8.60 2.89
C TRP A 185 5.92 -9.04 4.05
N SER A 186 6.60 -8.10 4.68
CA SER A 186 7.43 -8.39 5.85
C SER A 186 6.61 -9.04 6.96
N PRO A 187 7.08 -10.15 7.57
CA PRO A 187 6.45 -10.74 8.75
C PRO A 187 6.74 -9.92 10.03
N SER A 188 7.59 -8.90 9.96
CA SER A 188 8.03 -8.07 11.07
C SER A 188 8.12 -6.59 10.67
N PRO A 189 6.99 -5.97 10.23
CA PRO A 189 7.00 -4.62 9.67
C PRO A 189 7.52 -3.57 10.65
N ALA A 190 7.28 -3.71 11.95
CA ALA A 190 7.81 -2.79 12.97
C ALA A 190 9.35 -2.81 13.09
N THR A 191 10.00 -3.88 12.61
CA THR A 191 11.47 -4.01 12.57
C THR A 191 12.01 -3.58 11.22
N ASP A 192 11.37 -4.06 10.14
CA ASP A 192 11.89 -3.91 8.78
C ASP A 192 11.52 -2.54 8.18
N CYS A 193 10.40 -1.96 8.62
CA CYS A 193 9.90 -0.64 8.23
C CYS A 193 9.37 0.11 9.47
N PRO A 194 10.24 0.54 10.40
CA PRO A 194 9.83 1.12 11.68
C PRO A 194 9.06 2.44 11.57
N ASP A 195 9.12 3.09 10.40
CA ASP A 195 8.49 4.39 10.12
C ASP A 195 7.18 4.27 9.30
N LEU A 196 6.71 3.04 9.04
CA LEU A 196 5.47 2.69 8.32
C LEU A 196 4.27 2.51 9.28
#